data_AF-A0A2V5WZN2-F1
#
_entry.id   AF-A0A2V5WZN2-F1
#
_cell.length_a   1.000
_cell.length_b   1.000
_cell.length_c   1.000
_cell.angle_alpha   90.00
_cell.angle_beta   90.00
_cell.angle_gamma   90.00
#
_symmetry.space_group_name_H-M   'P 1'
#
loop_
_entity.id
_entity.type
_entity.pdbx_description
1 polymer ?
#
loop_
_entity_poly.entity_id
_entity_poly.type
_entity_poly.pdbx_seq_one_letter_code
_entity_poly.pdbx_strand_id
1 'polypeptide(L)'
;MSLPEKQITNKPMKTIKLHSIKLRAGRLCTVLCVGVAAGLSSAAAKADVVTDWNQTTLNTLAAVGQRRTPPSGRLLAMVHSAMHDSINAIDRRFNGYAVNIQANPSASPEAATAAAAHAVLLNQIPSQQANLDAAYVASLAAIPDGASKTDGISIGESVAAVILGLRSNDGSSVTLPYTQAPGPGVFEPVPPATAVFVAWGQVTPFTLRSGSQFRAEGPPALTSADYTRDFNEVKSLGAANSTTRTEDQTDAARF
;
A
#
# COMPACT_ATOMS: atom_id res chain seq x y z
N MET A 1 -25.77 -25.93 -24.85
CA MET A 1 -24.69 -25.25 -25.60
C MET A 1 -23.43 -25.41 -24.76
N SER A 2 -22.72 -26.53 -24.94
CA SER A 2 -21.61 -26.96 -24.08
C SER A 2 -20.28 -26.45 -24.63
N LEU A 3 -19.46 -25.88 -23.75
CA LEU A 3 -18.08 -25.49 -24.03
C LEU A 3 -17.15 -26.72 -23.94
N PRO A 4 -16.12 -26.86 -24.79
CA PRO A 4 -15.24 -28.01 -24.77
C PRO A 4 -14.10 -27.87 -23.73
N GLU A 5 -13.84 -28.97 -23.06
CA GLU A 5 -12.81 -29.22 -22.05
C GLU A 5 -11.42 -29.33 -22.72
N LYS A 6 -10.44 -28.57 -22.22
CA LYS A 6 -9.08 -28.51 -22.79
C LYS A 6 -8.15 -29.45 -22.00
N GLN A 7 -7.81 -30.60 -22.58
CA GLN A 7 -6.81 -31.53 -22.02
C GLN A 7 -5.41 -30.90 -21.99
N ILE A 8 -4.75 -30.95 -20.83
CA ILE A 8 -3.34 -30.60 -20.65
C ILE A 8 -2.52 -31.88 -20.68
N THR A 9 -1.77 -32.10 -21.76
CA THR A 9 -0.84 -33.22 -21.90
C THR A 9 0.56 -32.81 -21.44
N ASN A 10 1.06 -33.42 -20.37
CA ASN A 10 2.44 -33.27 -19.89
C ASN A 10 3.42 -33.96 -20.84
N LYS A 11 4.29 -33.16 -21.49
CA LYS A 11 5.35 -33.67 -22.38
C LYS A 11 6.67 -33.76 -21.61
N PRO A 12 7.38 -34.91 -21.59
CA PRO A 12 8.62 -35.05 -20.84
C PRO A 12 9.81 -34.31 -21.49
N MET A 13 10.65 -33.74 -20.63
CA MET A 13 11.81 -32.91 -20.94
C MET A 13 12.96 -33.77 -21.52
N LYS A 14 13.50 -33.38 -22.69
CA LYS A 14 14.61 -34.09 -23.36
C LYS A 14 15.94 -33.85 -22.64
N THR A 15 16.63 -34.93 -22.30
CA THR A 15 17.97 -34.97 -21.71
C THR A 15 19.04 -34.52 -22.72
N ILE A 16 19.90 -33.56 -22.33
CA ILE A 16 21.04 -33.09 -23.14
C ILE A 16 22.24 -34.01 -22.88
N LYS A 17 22.83 -34.58 -23.95
CA LYS A 17 24.07 -35.39 -23.89
C LYS A 17 25.30 -34.47 -23.90
N LEU A 18 26.12 -34.52 -22.85
CA LEU A 18 27.46 -33.93 -22.83
C LEU A 18 28.41 -34.73 -23.74
N HIS A 19 29.01 -34.07 -24.73
CA HIS A 19 30.15 -34.62 -25.47
C HIS A 19 31.45 -34.23 -24.77
N SER A 20 32.27 -35.24 -24.47
CA SER A 20 33.58 -35.12 -23.83
C SER A 20 34.64 -34.62 -24.81
N ILE A 21 35.24 -33.47 -24.51
CA ILE A 21 36.40 -32.92 -25.24
C ILE A 21 37.67 -33.49 -24.60
N LYS A 22 38.44 -34.26 -25.36
CA LYS A 22 39.77 -34.75 -24.96
C LYS A 22 40.81 -33.65 -25.19
N LEU A 23 41.38 -33.08 -24.12
CA LEU A 23 42.57 -32.22 -24.22
C LEU A 23 43.86 -33.05 -24.18
N ARG A 24 44.75 -32.81 -25.15
CA ARG A 24 46.12 -33.35 -25.18
C ARG A 24 47.03 -32.59 -24.23
N ALA A 25 47.87 -33.32 -23.51
CA ALA A 25 48.82 -32.79 -22.53
C ALA A 25 49.97 -32.01 -23.18
N GLY A 26 50.26 -30.81 -22.66
CA GLY A 26 51.38 -29.97 -23.04
C GLY A 26 51.83 -29.06 -21.89
N ARG A 27 52.81 -29.55 -21.13
CA ARG A 27 53.83 -28.88 -20.27
C ARG A 27 53.47 -27.59 -19.49
N LEU A 28 53.41 -27.79 -18.17
CA LEU A 28 53.76 -26.93 -17.03
C LEU A 28 54.24 -25.49 -17.33
N CYS A 29 53.50 -24.50 -16.82
CA CYS A 29 54.06 -23.22 -16.38
C CYS A 29 53.33 -22.79 -15.10
N THR A 30 54.06 -22.77 -13.98
CA THR A 30 53.57 -22.46 -12.64
C THR A 30 53.34 -20.96 -12.50
N VAL A 31 52.09 -20.49 -12.30
CA VAL A 31 51.83 -19.15 -11.73
C VAL A 31 50.61 -19.18 -10.81
N LEU A 32 50.93 -19.05 -9.52
CA LEU A 32 50.23 -18.37 -8.41
C LEU A 32 48.69 -18.25 -8.45
N CYS A 33 48.04 -18.96 -7.53
CA CYS A 33 46.66 -18.74 -7.11
C CYS A 33 46.48 -17.34 -6.53
N VAL A 34 45.70 -16.48 -7.19
CA VAL A 34 45.02 -15.35 -6.55
C VAL A 34 43.54 -15.68 -6.55
N GLY A 35 43.00 -15.96 -5.36
CA GLY A 35 41.59 -16.26 -5.16
C GLY A 35 40.73 -15.04 -5.45
N VAL A 36 39.84 -15.15 -6.44
CA VAL A 36 38.72 -14.22 -6.60
C VAL A 36 37.58 -14.77 -5.73
N ALA A 37 37.52 -14.32 -4.48
CA ALA A 37 36.27 -14.36 -3.73
C ALA A 37 35.34 -13.33 -4.37
N ALA A 38 34.46 -13.78 -5.26
CA ALA A 38 33.39 -12.96 -5.80
C ALA A 38 32.46 -12.57 -4.64
N GLY A 39 32.64 -11.36 -4.12
CA GLY A 39 31.65 -10.71 -3.28
C GLY A 39 30.36 -10.60 -4.08
N LEU A 40 29.35 -11.39 -3.71
CA LEU A 40 27.96 -11.08 -4.00
C LEU A 40 27.62 -9.85 -3.15
N SER A 41 28.07 -8.68 -3.60
CA SER A 41 27.46 -7.43 -3.19
C SER A 41 26.04 -7.50 -3.72
N SER A 42 25.08 -7.79 -2.83
CA SER A 42 23.68 -7.49 -3.07
C SER A 42 23.63 -6.01 -3.45
N ALA A 43 23.53 -5.71 -4.74
CA ALA A 43 23.25 -4.36 -5.17
C ALA A 43 21.97 -3.97 -4.45
N ALA A 44 22.05 -2.99 -3.55
CA ALA A 44 20.87 -2.42 -2.94
C ALA A 44 19.93 -2.08 -4.09
N ALA A 45 18.75 -2.71 -4.10
CA ALA A 45 17.73 -2.31 -5.04
C ALA A 45 17.57 -0.79 -4.87
N LYS A 46 17.69 -0.02 -5.94
CA LYS A 46 17.37 1.42 -5.88
C LYS A 46 15.88 1.49 -5.56
N ALA A 47 15.55 1.64 -4.28
CA ALA A 47 14.22 2.04 -3.88
C ALA A 47 14.01 3.44 -4.46
N ASP A 48 12.97 3.59 -5.26
CA ASP A 48 12.54 4.90 -5.74
C ASP A 48 11.95 5.67 -4.56
N VAL A 49 12.10 7.00 -4.57
CA VAL A 49 11.63 7.92 -3.53
C VAL A 49 10.17 7.68 -3.15
N VAL A 50 9.30 7.29 -4.09
CA VAL A 50 7.90 6.95 -3.81
C VAL A 50 7.78 5.71 -2.90
N THR A 51 8.63 4.71 -3.12
CA THR A 51 8.65 3.48 -2.31
C THR A 51 9.18 3.75 -0.90
N ASP A 52 10.19 4.61 -0.78
CA ASP A 52 10.75 5.04 0.51
C ASP A 52 9.72 5.82 1.35
N TRP A 53 8.97 6.73 0.71
CA TRP A 53 7.93 7.49 1.38
C TRP A 53 6.67 6.67 1.66
N ASN A 54 6.38 5.65 0.85
CA ASN A 54 5.39 4.64 1.19
C ASN A 54 5.78 3.89 2.47
N GLN A 55 7.02 3.39 2.55
CA GLN A 55 7.50 2.69 3.74
C GLN A 55 7.53 3.61 4.96
N THR A 56 7.95 4.87 4.78
CA THR A 56 7.89 5.89 5.85
C THR A 56 6.47 6.08 6.35
N THR A 57 5.49 6.23 5.44
CA THR A 57 4.06 6.37 5.82
C THR A 57 3.56 5.17 6.64
N LEU A 58 3.90 3.95 6.23
CA LEU A 58 3.52 2.73 6.94
C LEU A 58 4.18 2.67 8.33
N ASN A 59 5.46 3.04 8.43
CA ASN A 59 6.18 3.11 9.70
C ASN A 59 5.58 4.18 10.63
N THR A 60 5.23 5.35 10.11
CA THR A 60 4.57 6.43 10.87
C THR A 60 3.23 5.98 11.42
N LEU A 61 2.38 5.34 10.60
CA LEU A 61 1.10 4.77 11.04
C LEU A 61 1.30 3.68 12.10
N ALA A 62 2.29 2.82 11.92
CA ALA A 62 2.61 1.76 12.88
C ALA A 62 3.08 2.33 14.24
N ALA A 63 3.89 3.39 14.23
CA ALA A 63 4.42 4.03 15.44
C ALA A 63 3.33 4.63 16.33
N VAL A 64 2.21 5.09 15.74
CA VAL A 64 1.07 5.63 16.49
C VAL A 64 -0.08 4.62 16.68
N GLY A 65 0.14 3.34 16.36
CA GLY A 65 -0.87 2.30 16.49
C GLY A 65 -2.07 2.43 15.52
N GLN A 66 -1.99 3.31 14.52
CA GLN A 66 -3.08 3.59 13.58
C GLN A 66 -3.04 2.64 12.38
N ARG A 67 -3.19 1.35 12.64
CA ARG A 67 -3.22 0.30 11.59
C ARG A 67 -4.62 0.02 11.04
N ARG A 68 -5.64 0.59 11.66
CA ARG A 68 -7.04 0.31 11.31
C ARG A 68 -7.46 1.10 10.07
N THR A 69 -7.92 0.37 9.05
CA THR A 69 -8.74 0.90 7.96
C THR A 69 -10.13 1.21 8.52
N PRO A 70 -10.80 2.30 8.09
CA PRO A 70 -10.42 3.21 6.99
C PRO A 70 -9.42 4.37 7.22
N PRO A 71 -9.19 4.91 8.43
CA PRO A 71 -8.33 6.09 8.60
C PRO A 71 -6.91 5.97 8.03
N SER A 72 -6.27 4.80 8.17
CA SER A 72 -4.95 4.55 7.57
C SER A 72 -4.97 4.67 6.05
N GLY A 73 -6.01 4.13 5.40
CA GLY A 73 -6.20 4.22 3.95
C GLY A 73 -6.41 5.66 3.47
N ARG A 74 -7.10 6.49 4.26
CA ARG A 74 -7.24 7.93 3.95
C ARG A 74 -5.89 8.64 3.95
N LEU A 75 -5.05 8.40 4.97
CA LEU A 75 -3.72 9.02 5.03
C LEU A 75 -2.84 8.58 3.85
N LEU A 76 -2.83 7.27 3.55
CA LEU A 76 -2.11 6.74 2.39
C LEU A 76 -2.58 7.40 1.09
N ALA A 77 -3.88 7.55 0.88
CA ALA A 77 -4.41 8.23 -0.30
C ALA A 77 -3.97 9.71 -0.36
N MET A 78 -3.96 10.43 0.76
CA MET A 78 -3.48 11.81 0.81
C MET A 78 -2.00 11.92 0.44
N VAL A 79 -1.14 11.09 1.04
CA VAL A 79 0.30 11.09 0.76
C VAL A 79 0.57 10.74 -0.72
N HIS A 80 -0.03 9.65 -1.21
CA HIS A 80 0.20 9.19 -2.58
C HIS A 80 -0.39 10.12 -3.64
N SER A 81 -1.55 10.74 -3.38
CA SER A 81 -2.10 11.75 -4.29
C SER A 81 -1.26 13.03 -4.33
N ALA A 82 -0.69 13.47 -3.20
CA ALA A 82 0.23 14.60 -3.17
C ALA A 82 1.51 14.31 -3.97
N MET A 83 2.14 13.15 -3.74
CA MET A 83 3.31 12.72 -4.52
C MET A 83 3.00 12.64 -6.03
N HIS A 84 1.88 12.01 -6.39
CA HIS A 84 1.45 11.86 -7.78
C HIS A 84 1.28 13.21 -8.48
N ASP A 85 0.60 14.16 -7.84
CA ASP A 85 0.33 15.48 -8.42
C ASP A 85 1.60 16.33 -8.49
N SER A 86 2.50 16.22 -7.51
CA SER A 86 3.81 16.88 -7.56
C SER A 86 4.67 16.40 -8.73
N ILE A 87 4.72 15.08 -8.97
CA ILE A 87 5.46 14.51 -10.12
C ILE A 87 4.81 14.95 -11.44
N ASN A 88 3.48 14.84 -11.57
CA ASN A 88 2.77 15.24 -12.78
C ASN A 88 2.80 16.75 -13.05
N ALA A 89 3.02 17.59 -12.04
CA ALA A 89 3.22 19.01 -12.24
C ALA A 89 4.53 19.31 -13.00
N ILE A 90 5.55 18.47 -12.80
CA ILE A 90 6.89 18.62 -13.39
C ILE A 90 6.99 17.85 -14.72
N ASP A 91 6.79 16.53 -14.66
CA ASP A 91 6.83 15.61 -15.80
C ASP A 91 5.44 15.02 -16.04
N ARG A 92 4.58 15.79 -16.74
CA ARG A 92 3.18 15.40 -16.91
C ARG A 92 3.02 14.19 -17.79
N ARG A 93 2.48 13.12 -17.20
CA ARG A 93 2.10 11.89 -17.91
C ARG A 93 0.63 11.54 -17.74
N PHE A 94 0.02 12.03 -16.65
CA PHE A 94 -1.37 11.76 -16.30
C PHE A 94 -2.10 13.06 -15.93
N ASN A 95 -3.43 12.97 -15.79
CA ASN A 95 -4.20 14.03 -15.17
C ASN A 95 -3.93 14.03 -13.67
N GLY A 96 -3.67 15.20 -13.09
CA GLY A 96 -3.60 15.35 -11.64
C GLY A 96 -4.93 15.04 -10.96
N TYR A 97 -4.87 14.64 -9.70
CA TYR A 97 -6.02 14.37 -8.86
C TYR A 97 -6.69 15.68 -8.38
N ALA A 98 -5.90 16.58 -7.80
CA ALA A 98 -6.35 17.87 -7.27
C ALA A 98 -5.62 19.06 -7.92
N VAL A 99 -4.36 18.86 -8.34
CA VAL A 99 -3.53 19.90 -8.96
C VAL A 99 -3.22 19.51 -10.40
N ASN A 100 -3.62 20.35 -11.36
CA ASN A 100 -3.36 20.12 -12.77
C ASN A 100 -2.68 21.34 -13.41
N ILE A 101 -1.46 21.64 -12.96
CA ILE A 101 -0.63 22.75 -13.44
C ILE A 101 0.63 22.21 -14.10
N GLN A 102 1.24 23.00 -15.00
CA GLN A 102 2.60 22.76 -15.50
C GLN A 102 3.59 23.68 -14.78
N ALA A 103 4.44 23.07 -13.97
CA ALA A 103 5.56 23.72 -13.32
C ALA A 103 6.82 23.68 -14.21
N ASN A 104 7.91 24.23 -13.68
CA ASN A 104 9.23 24.19 -14.33
C ASN A 104 9.65 22.73 -14.56
N PRO A 105 9.84 22.27 -15.82
CA PRO A 105 10.25 20.90 -16.10
C PRO A 105 11.68 20.59 -15.65
N SER A 106 12.46 21.60 -15.28
CA SER A 106 13.81 21.43 -14.70
C SER A 106 13.79 21.18 -13.18
N ALA A 107 12.65 21.29 -12.51
CA ALA A 107 12.53 20.98 -11.08
C ALA A 107 12.73 19.47 -10.84
N SER A 108 13.26 19.10 -9.67
CA SER A 108 13.48 17.68 -9.32
C SER A 108 12.17 17.01 -8.89
N PRO A 109 11.70 15.98 -9.60
CA PRO A 109 10.54 15.18 -9.18
C PRO A 109 10.77 14.50 -7.83
N GLU A 110 12.00 14.08 -7.53
CA GLU A 110 12.35 13.42 -6.28
C GLU A 110 12.24 14.37 -5.09
N ALA A 111 12.74 15.61 -5.23
CA ALA A 111 12.62 16.63 -4.22
C ALA A 111 11.15 17.00 -3.97
N ALA A 112 10.36 17.13 -5.04
CA ALA A 112 8.93 17.41 -4.94
C ALA A 112 8.14 16.28 -4.27
N THR A 113 8.47 15.04 -4.60
CA THR A 113 7.86 13.84 -3.99
C THR A 113 8.14 13.80 -2.49
N ALA A 114 9.39 13.99 -2.10
CA ALA A 114 9.79 13.95 -0.69
C ALA A 114 9.13 15.06 0.13
N ALA A 115 9.12 16.29 -0.41
CA ALA A 115 8.52 17.44 0.25
C ALA A 115 7.00 17.28 0.39
N ALA A 116 6.31 16.78 -0.64
CA ALA A 116 4.88 16.54 -0.60
C ALA A 116 4.49 15.49 0.47
N ALA A 117 5.21 14.36 0.49
CA ALA A 117 4.95 13.30 1.46
C ALA A 117 5.24 13.75 2.90
N HIS A 118 6.38 14.40 3.14
CA HIS A 118 6.75 14.94 4.44
C HIS A 118 5.70 15.92 4.95
N ALA A 119 5.29 16.89 4.14
CA ALA A 119 4.32 17.91 4.53
C ALA A 119 2.95 17.32 4.90
N VAL A 120 2.44 16.35 4.12
CA VAL A 120 1.19 15.67 4.45
C VAL A 120 1.31 14.88 5.76
N LEU A 121 2.38 14.09 5.91
CA LEU A 121 2.59 13.26 7.10
C LEU A 121 2.77 14.09 8.36
N LEU A 122 3.57 15.16 8.30
CA LEU A 122 3.83 16.03 9.44
C LEU A 122 2.55 16.74 9.90
N ASN A 123 1.71 17.16 8.96
CA ASN A 123 0.42 17.75 9.27
C ASN A 123 -0.53 16.75 9.96
N GLN A 124 -0.59 15.52 9.46
CA GLN A 124 -1.56 14.52 9.94
C GLN A 124 -1.09 13.80 11.21
N ILE A 125 0.22 13.67 11.42
CA ILE A 125 0.84 12.96 12.57
C ILE A 125 2.00 13.79 13.13
N PRO A 126 1.72 14.97 13.74
CA PRO A 126 2.76 15.86 14.26
C PRO A 126 3.61 15.22 15.37
N SER A 127 3.08 14.22 16.08
CA SER A 127 3.83 13.46 17.09
C SER A 127 4.99 12.64 16.52
N GLN A 128 5.11 12.51 15.20
CA GLN A 128 6.20 11.82 14.52
C GLN A 128 7.21 12.76 13.84
N GLN A 129 7.15 14.07 14.15
CA GLN A 129 7.99 15.09 13.52
C GLN A 129 9.46 14.71 13.45
N ALA A 130 10.10 14.30 14.56
CA ALA A 130 11.53 13.97 14.56
C ALA A 130 11.90 12.86 13.56
N ASN A 131 11.06 11.83 13.44
CA ASN A 131 11.29 10.72 12.51
C ASN A 131 11.04 11.15 11.05
N LEU A 132 10.00 11.96 10.83
CA LEU A 132 9.66 12.49 9.50
C LEU A 132 10.73 13.46 9.00
N ASP A 133 11.20 14.36 9.85
CA ASP A 133 12.27 15.32 9.54
C ASP A 133 13.58 14.59 9.20
N ALA A 134 13.93 13.54 9.95
CA ALA A 134 15.10 12.72 9.66
C ALA A 134 14.98 12.00 8.30
N ALA A 135 13.81 11.42 7.98
CA ALA A 135 13.55 10.80 6.69
C ALA A 135 13.61 11.82 5.54
N TYR A 136 13.10 13.03 5.77
CA TYR A 136 13.13 14.12 4.79
C TYR A 136 14.54 14.60 4.49
N VAL A 137 15.34 14.85 5.52
CA VAL A 137 16.76 15.21 5.35
C VAL A 137 17.52 14.12 4.59
N ALA A 138 17.30 12.84 4.94
CA ALA A 138 17.94 11.73 4.24
C ALA A 138 17.52 11.65 2.76
N SER A 139 16.23 11.82 2.48
CA SER A 139 15.69 11.81 1.11
C SER A 139 16.28 12.95 0.25
N LEU A 140 16.45 14.14 0.83
CA LEU A 140 17.00 15.29 0.11
C LEU A 140 18.53 15.26 -0.03
N ALA A 141 19.25 14.55 0.83
CA ALA A 141 20.71 14.46 0.76
C ALA A 141 21.23 13.78 -0.52
N ALA A 142 20.41 12.94 -1.15
CA ALA A 142 20.73 12.27 -2.41
C ALA A 142 20.62 13.19 -3.65
N ILE A 143 20.05 14.39 -3.48
CA ILE A 143 19.74 15.32 -4.59
C ILE A 143 20.73 16.49 -4.53
N PRO A 144 21.45 16.79 -5.63
CA PRO A 144 22.38 17.92 -5.69
C PRO A 144 21.68 19.24 -5.34
N ASP A 145 22.37 20.08 -4.56
CA ASP A 145 21.85 21.40 -4.22
C ASP A 145 21.79 22.31 -5.45
N GLY A 146 20.73 23.11 -5.54
CA GLY A 146 20.52 24.05 -6.63
C GLY A 146 19.04 24.30 -6.90
N ALA A 147 18.77 25.15 -7.90
CA ALA A 147 17.41 25.59 -8.25
C ALA A 147 16.47 24.41 -8.54
N SER A 148 16.96 23.35 -9.20
CA SER A 148 16.15 22.14 -9.47
C SER A 148 15.56 21.52 -8.18
N LYS A 149 16.38 21.40 -7.12
CA LYS A 149 15.98 20.86 -5.83
C LYS A 149 15.04 21.82 -5.09
N THR A 150 15.38 23.11 -5.04
CA THR A 150 14.57 24.14 -4.36
C THR A 150 13.19 24.30 -5.02
N ASP A 151 13.13 24.34 -6.35
CA ASP A 151 11.87 24.38 -7.10
C ASP A 151 11.03 23.13 -6.84
N GLY A 152 11.66 21.95 -6.83
CA GLY A 152 10.99 20.70 -6.50
C GLY A 152 10.35 20.72 -5.12
N ILE A 153 11.10 21.13 -4.09
CA ILE A 153 10.58 21.27 -2.72
C ILE A 153 9.36 22.19 -2.68
N SER A 154 9.46 23.37 -3.29
CA SER A 154 8.37 24.36 -3.31
C SER A 154 7.10 23.82 -3.99
N ILE A 155 7.26 23.09 -5.10
CA ILE A 155 6.15 22.40 -5.78
C ILE A 155 5.52 21.35 -4.87
N GLY A 156 6.33 20.51 -4.22
CA GLY A 156 5.87 19.47 -3.32
C GLY A 156 5.04 20.02 -2.15
N GLU A 157 5.55 21.03 -1.46
CA GLU A 157 4.87 21.71 -0.35
C GLU A 157 3.56 22.35 -0.79
N SER A 158 3.55 22.98 -1.97
CA SER A 158 2.35 23.63 -2.51
C SER A 158 1.25 22.61 -2.84
N VAL A 159 1.61 21.49 -3.46
CA VAL A 159 0.66 20.40 -3.76
C VAL A 159 0.13 19.76 -2.47
N ALA A 160 1.01 19.48 -1.50
CA ALA A 160 0.59 18.97 -0.20
C ALA A 160 -0.42 19.89 0.49
N ALA A 161 -0.20 21.21 0.46
CA ALA A 161 -1.14 22.19 1.00
C ALA A 161 -2.52 22.11 0.33
N VAL A 162 -2.58 21.92 -1.00
CA VAL A 162 -3.84 21.75 -1.74
C VAL A 162 -4.55 20.47 -1.30
N ILE A 163 -3.85 19.34 -1.19
CA ILE A 163 -4.43 18.06 -0.75
C ILE A 163 -4.95 18.18 0.70
N LEU A 164 -4.16 18.75 1.61
CA LEU A 164 -4.57 18.98 2.99
C LEU A 164 -5.81 19.88 3.07
N GLY A 165 -5.84 20.96 2.28
CA GLY A 165 -6.99 21.86 2.18
C GLY A 165 -8.25 21.13 1.70
N LEU A 166 -8.15 20.35 0.62
CA LEU A 166 -9.24 19.55 0.08
C LEU A 166 -9.80 18.55 1.10
N ARG A 167 -8.94 18.03 1.98
CA ARG A 167 -9.31 17.00 2.96
C ARG A 167 -9.62 17.54 4.35
N SER A 168 -9.44 18.83 4.60
CA SER A 168 -9.61 19.44 5.93
C SER A 168 -11.02 19.30 6.50
N ASN A 169 -12.04 19.30 5.64
CA ASN A 169 -13.46 19.25 6.00
C ASN A 169 -14.20 18.08 5.32
N ASP A 170 -13.49 16.98 5.06
CA ASP A 170 -14.06 15.82 4.37
C ASP A 170 -14.93 14.91 5.25
N GLY A 171 -15.19 15.29 6.50
CA GLY A 171 -15.98 14.54 7.45
C GLY A 171 -15.22 13.44 8.22
N SER A 172 -13.91 13.24 7.98
CA SER A 172 -13.16 12.16 8.64
C SER A 172 -12.96 12.34 10.15
N SER A 173 -13.11 13.56 10.66
CA SER A 173 -13.04 13.89 12.09
C SER A 173 -14.39 13.75 12.80
N VAL A 174 -15.48 13.54 12.05
CA VAL A 174 -16.81 13.38 12.63
C VAL A 174 -16.87 12.06 13.40
N THR A 175 -17.26 12.16 14.67
CA THR A 175 -17.53 11.01 15.53
C THR A 175 -19.01 10.96 15.83
N LEU A 176 -19.62 9.79 15.62
CA LEU A 176 -21.02 9.53 15.97
C LEU A 176 -21.10 8.41 17.01
N PRO A 177 -21.97 8.54 18.03
CA PRO A 177 -22.20 7.46 18.97
C PRO A 177 -22.90 6.28 18.27
N TYR A 178 -22.62 5.07 18.74
CA TYR A 178 -23.42 3.90 18.42
C TYR A 178 -24.26 3.52 19.64
N THR A 179 -25.57 3.47 19.45
CA THR A 179 -26.51 2.94 20.44
C THR A 179 -27.05 1.62 19.91
N GLN A 180 -26.73 0.52 20.58
CA GLN A 180 -27.23 -0.80 20.21
C GLN A 180 -28.75 -0.86 20.43
N ALA A 181 -29.49 -1.08 19.35
CA ALA A 181 -30.91 -1.39 19.43
C ALA A 181 -31.12 -2.84 19.91
N PRO A 182 -32.20 -3.15 20.64
CA PRO A 182 -32.51 -4.52 21.02
C PRO A 182 -32.95 -5.34 19.80
N GLY A 183 -32.65 -6.64 19.81
CA GLY A 183 -33.19 -7.62 18.87
C GLY A 183 -32.15 -8.39 18.06
N PRO A 184 -32.55 -9.53 17.46
CA PRO A 184 -31.66 -10.37 16.68
C PRO A 184 -31.21 -9.67 15.39
N GLY A 185 -29.96 -9.89 14.97
CA GLY A 185 -29.37 -9.30 13.77
C GLY A 185 -28.86 -7.86 13.93
N VAL A 186 -29.04 -7.24 15.10
CA VAL A 186 -28.41 -5.96 15.42
C VAL A 186 -26.96 -6.21 15.85
N PHE A 187 -26.02 -5.43 15.33
CA PHE A 187 -24.62 -5.55 15.71
C PHE A 187 -24.41 -5.28 17.20
N GLU A 188 -23.71 -6.18 17.88
CA GLU A 188 -23.34 -6.07 19.29
C GLU A 188 -21.81 -6.01 19.42
N PRO A 189 -21.23 -4.87 19.86
CA PRO A 189 -19.82 -4.81 20.19
C PRO A 189 -19.50 -5.77 21.34
N VAL A 190 -18.46 -6.59 21.20
CA VAL A 190 -18.00 -7.47 22.27
C VAL A 190 -17.15 -6.67 23.26
N PRO A 191 -17.56 -6.51 24.54
CA PRO A 191 -16.77 -5.79 25.52
C PRO A 191 -15.36 -6.37 25.67
N PRO A 192 -14.32 -5.53 25.82
CA PRO A 192 -14.37 -4.09 26.06
C PRO A 192 -14.40 -3.22 24.78
N ALA A 193 -14.52 -3.81 23.60
CA ALA A 193 -14.50 -3.05 22.35
C ALA A 193 -15.80 -2.27 22.11
N THR A 194 -15.69 -1.14 21.43
CA THR A 194 -16.82 -0.30 21.01
C THR A 194 -17.01 -0.36 19.49
N ALA A 195 -18.17 0.10 19.01
CA ALA A 195 -18.36 0.31 17.59
C ALA A 195 -17.38 1.40 17.09
N VAL A 196 -16.71 1.12 15.98
CA VAL A 196 -15.73 2.02 15.37
C VAL A 196 -16.26 2.54 14.05
N PHE A 197 -15.82 3.74 13.66
CA PHE A 197 -16.04 4.30 12.31
C PHE A 197 -17.52 4.46 11.92
N VAL A 198 -18.41 4.69 12.90
CA VAL A 198 -19.86 4.83 12.71
C VAL A 198 -20.22 5.88 11.66
N ALA A 199 -19.49 7.00 11.63
CA ALA A 199 -19.71 8.10 10.69
C ALA A 199 -19.01 7.93 9.35
N TRP A 200 -18.18 6.90 9.17
CA TRP A 200 -17.20 6.88 8.07
C TRP A 200 -17.83 6.79 6.68
N GLY A 201 -19.04 6.24 6.58
CA GLY A 201 -19.80 6.25 5.32
C GLY A 201 -20.17 7.65 4.82
N GLN A 202 -20.01 8.69 5.64
CA GLN A 202 -20.26 10.09 5.29
C GLN A 202 -19.00 10.85 4.86
N VAL A 203 -17.81 10.24 4.95
CA VAL A 203 -16.57 10.88 4.51
C VAL A 203 -16.62 11.13 3.01
N THR A 204 -16.31 12.35 2.57
CA THR A 204 -16.26 12.72 1.16
C THR A 204 -15.30 11.77 0.43
N PRO A 205 -15.74 10.99 -0.57
CA PRO A 205 -14.84 10.06 -1.25
C PRO A 205 -13.71 10.78 -2.01
N PHE A 206 -12.67 10.04 -2.41
CA PHE A 206 -11.61 10.56 -3.27
C PHE A 206 -12.06 10.56 -4.74
N THR A 207 -12.51 9.41 -5.25
CA THR A 207 -12.85 9.22 -6.67
C THR A 207 -14.31 8.81 -6.91
N LEU A 208 -15.04 8.41 -5.87
CA LEU A 208 -16.45 8.06 -5.96
C LEU A 208 -17.32 9.32 -5.95
N ARG A 209 -18.48 9.24 -6.59
CA ARG A 209 -19.49 10.31 -6.57
C ARG A 209 -20.19 10.44 -5.22
N SER A 210 -20.31 9.34 -4.47
CA SER A 210 -20.90 9.31 -3.13
C SER A 210 -20.43 8.07 -2.36
N GLY A 211 -20.55 8.08 -1.03
CA GLY A 211 -20.24 6.93 -0.18
C GLY A 211 -21.17 5.72 -0.40
N SER A 212 -22.31 5.91 -1.07
CA SER A 212 -23.28 4.86 -1.38
C SER A 212 -23.26 4.39 -2.84
N GLN A 213 -22.29 4.84 -3.65
CA GLN A 213 -22.24 4.55 -5.09
C GLN A 213 -22.34 3.06 -5.44
N PHE A 214 -21.81 2.18 -4.59
CA PHE A 214 -21.82 0.73 -4.77
C PHE A 214 -22.50 -0.01 -3.60
N ARG A 215 -23.50 0.62 -2.97
CA ARG A 215 -24.22 -0.01 -1.86
C ARG A 215 -24.98 -1.25 -2.36
N ALA A 216 -24.62 -2.42 -1.86
CA ALA A 216 -25.32 -3.67 -2.14
C ALA A 216 -26.72 -3.70 -1.49
N GLU A 217 -27.53 -4.69 -1.91
CA GLU A 217 -28.77 -5.03 -1.21
C GLU A 217 -28.49 -5.45 0.25
N GLY A 218 -29.53 -5.39 1.07
CA GLY A 218 -29.43 -5.77 2.47
C GLY A 218 -29.11 -7.26 2.67
N PRO A 219 -28.69 -7.68 3.88
CA PRO A 219 -28.43 -9.08 4.16
C PRO A 219 -29.73 -9.91 4.04
N PRO A 220 -29.63 -11.23 3.80
CA PRO A 220 -30.79 -12.12 3.82
C PRO A 220 -31.57 -12.03 5.13
N ALA A 221 -32.89 -12.23 5.06
CA ALA A 221 -33.73 -12.27 6.26
C ALA A 221 -33.24 -13.38 7.21
N LEU A 222 -33.24 -13.14 8.52
CA LEU A 222 -32.75 -14.09 9.52
C LEU A 222 -33.50 -15.42 9.53
N THR A 223 -34.74 -15.43 9.04
CA THR A 223 -35.60 -16.63 8.90
C THR A 223 -35.43 -17.35 7.56
N SER A 224 -34.58 -16.85 6.67
CA SER A 224 -34.39 -17.41 5.34
C SER A 224 -33.49 -18.65 5.34
N ALA A 225 -33.69 -19.49 4.33
CA ALA A 225 -32.80 -20.63 4.07
C ALA A 225 -31.37 -20.16 3.75
N ASP A 226 -31.21 -19.03 3.07
CA ASP A 226 -29.90 -18.46 2.74
C ASP A 226 -29.13 -18.05 4.00
N TYR A 227 -29.77 -17.30 4.90
CA TYR A 227 -29.15 -16.95 6.18
C TYR A 227 -28.77 -18.20 6.98
N THR A 228 -29.66 -19.20 7.01
CA THR A 228 -29.42 -20.45 7.76
C THR A 228 -28.24 -21.23 7.21
N ARG A 229 -28.09 -21.30 5.88
CA ARG A 229 -26.94 -21.92 5.21
C ARG A 229 -25.64 -21.21 5.60
N ASP A 230 -25.60 -19.89 5.42
CA ASP A 230 -24.39 -19.09 5.63
C ASP A 230 -23.97 -19.10 7.12
N PHE A 231 -24.95 -19.04 8.03
CA PHE A 231 -24.71 -19.19 9.47
C PHE A 231 -24.06 -20.54 9.81
N ASN A 232 -24.57 -21.64 9.25
CA ASN A 232 -24.03 -22.98 9.53
C ASN A 232 -22.62 -23.17 8.95
N GLU A 233 -22.34 -22.58 7.78
CA GLU A 233 -20.99 -22.58 7.21
C GLU A 233 -20.00 -21.87 8.13
N VAL A 234 -20.31 -20.64 8.56
CA VAL A 234 -19.46 -19.88 9.49
C VAL A 234 -19.33 -20.60 10.83
N LYS A 235 -20.39 -21.24 11.34
CA LYS A 235 -20.32 -22.02 12.57
C LYS A 235 -19.39 -23.24 12.45
N SER A 236 -19.41 -23.94 11.32
CA SER A 236 -18.58 -25.11 11.08
C SER A 236 -17.11 -24.72 10.85
N LEU A 237 -16.87 -23.74 9.98
CA LEU A 237 -15.51 -23.36 9.57
C LEU A 237 -14.87 -22.34 10.51
N GLY A 238 -15.64 -21.45 11.13
CA GLY A 238 -15.14 -20.33 11.93
C GLY A 238 -14.83 -20.67 13.39
N ALA A 239 -15.18 -21.87 13.87
CA ALA A 239 -14.87 -22.28 15.24
C ALA A 239 -13.35 -22.24 15.51
N ALA A 240 -12.95 -21.76 16.69
CA ALA A 240 -11.54 -21.68 17.08
C ALA A 240 -10.84 -23.04 16.99
N ASN A 241 -11.55 -24.10 17.37
CA ASN A 241 -11.15 -25.51 17.30
C ASN A 241 -11.88 -26.28 16.18
N SER A 242 -12.19 -25.64 15.05
CA SER A 242 -12.86 -26.29 13.92
C SER A 242 -12.10 -27.55 13.49
N THR A 243 -12.83 -28.67 13.35
CA THR A 243 -12.34 -29.92 12.76
C THR A 243 -12.66 -30.03 11.27
N THR A 244 -13.39 -29.05 10.72
CA THR A 244 -13.82 -29.01 9.31
C THR A 244 -12.95 -28.05 8.49
N ARG A 245 -12.50 -26.94 9.09
CA ARG A 245 -11.61 -25.97 8.45
C ARG A 245 -10.26 -26.63 8.14
N THR A 246 -9.79 -26.47 6.91
CA THR A 246 -8.48 -27.00 6.49
C THR A 246 -7.32 -26.14 7.03
N GLU A 247 -6.11 -26.67 6.94
CA GLU A 247 -4.89 -25.93 7.25
C GLU A 247 -4.75 -24.72 6.32
N ASP A 248 -4.86 -24.91 5.00
CA ASP A 248 -4.85 -23.84 4.01
C ASP A 248 -5.85 -22.71 4.32
N GLN A 249 -7.07 -23.04 4.77
CA GLN A 249 -8.08 -22.04 5.17
C GLN A 249 -7.69 -21.30 6.45
N THR A 250 -7.00 -21.98 7.38
CA THR A 250 -6.47 -21.36 8.59
C THR A 250 -5.32 -20.42 8.28
N ASP A 251 -4.42 -20.82 7.39
CA ASP A 251 -3.30 -19.99 6.96
C ASP A 251 -3.78 -18.79 6.15
N ALA A 252 -4.76 -18.98 5.26
CA ALA A 252 -5.41 -17.89 4.53
C ALA A 252 -6.11 -16.89 5.45
N ALA A 253 -6.62 -17.32 6.61
CA ALA A 253 -7.23 -16.41 7.60
C ALA A 253 -6.19 -15.63 8.43
N ARG A 254 -4.95 -16.10 8.52
CA ARG A 254 -3.85 -15.47 9.28
C ARG A 254 -2.98 -14.55 8.44
N PHE A 255 -2.83 -14.85 7.16
CA PHE A 255 -2.04 -14.10 6.18
C PHE A 255 -2.65 -12.72 5.91
#